data_AF-A0A837ADE5-F1
#
_entry.id   AF-A0A837ADE5-F1
#
_cell.length_a   1.000
_cell.length_b   1.000
_cell.length_c   1.000
_cell.angle_alpha   90.00
_cell.angle_beta   90.00
_cell.angle_gamma   90.00
#
_symmetry.space_group_name_H-M   'P 1'
#
loop_
_entity.id
_entity.type
_entity.pdbx_description
1 polymer ?
#
loop_
_entity_poly.entity_id
_entity_poly.type
_entity_poly.pdbx_seq_one_letter_code
_entity_poly.pdbx_strand_id
1 'polypeptide(L)'
;MIQRKDFRMNINGTLIKKRRKSLKITQCQLAKQVACTQPVICQIENGSYDHQISLYVIKNICKILLLDIDKVIENEKKVASYEINSIPFCAALCIPDEIQAKLDKYEDDLEDKEDIKYFQIIHAAVQLSKQDYSASVDELQRLNYDFYDKNEISMQKMVIMGMLAIDYFAMNKFTIAYQYVVETIELTKQMSRLDIEDMQFLILYRELDAICTTLDLKSDSSYLKEISCRAFYRSIVGIESKGIDIKFDKLEQPNGVFEYWKQFLSENNPLSVNDDWTVE
;
A
#
# COMPACT_ATOMS: atom_id res chain seq x y z
N MET A 1 -33.95 11.06 -1.01
CA MET A 1 -33.45 12.35 -1.52
C MET A 1 -31.93 12.28 -1.48
N ILE A 2 -31.30 11.95 -2.61
CA ILE A 2 -29.83 11.85 -2.70
C ILE A 2 -29.31 13.29 -2.77
N GLN A 3 -28.72 13.78 -1.68
CA GLN A 3 -27.92 15.01 -1.74
C GLN A 3 -26.75 14.70 -2.69
N ARG A 4 -26.74 15.35 -3.86
CA ARG A 4 -25.56 15.36 -4.73
C ARG A 4 -24.44 16.01 -3.92
N LYS A 5 -23.50 15.19 -3.40
CA LYS A 5 -22.24 15.66 -2.83
C LYS A 5 -21.57 16.47 -3.95
N ASP A 6 -21.52 17.78 -3.80
CA ASP A 6 -20.88 18.66 -4.78
C ASP A 6 -19.44 18.20 -4.95
N PHE A 7 -19.09 17.72 -6.15
CA PHE A 7 -17.73 17.31 -6.50
C PHE A 7 -16.85 18.57 -6.52
N ARG A 8 -16.35 18.97 -5.36
CA ARG A 8 -15.42 20.09 -5.22
C ARG A 8 -14.03 19.58 -5.57
N MET A 9 -13.59 19.94 -6.77
CA MET A 9 -12.22 19.66 -7.23
C MET A 9 -11.25 20.44 -6.34
N ASN A 10 -10.50 19.73 -5.49
CA ASN A 10 -9.48 20.34 -4.64
C ASN A 10 -8.24 20.68 -5.49
N ILE A 11 -7.77 21.92 -5.42
CA ILE A 11 -6.73 22.47 -6.31
C ILE A 11 -5.56 22.93 -5.46
N ASN A 12 -4.36 22.46 -5.77
CA ASN A 12 -3.14 22.91 -5.13
C ASN A 12 -2.76 24.33 -5.59
N GLY A 13 -3.42 25.32 -4.99
CA GLY A 13 -3.21 26.74 -5.27
C GLY A 13 -1.79 27.21 -5.00
N THR A 14 -1.10 26.59 -4.05
CA THR A 14 0.28 26.94 -3.70
C THR A 14 1.27 26.58 -4.80
N LEU A 15 1.09 25.42 -5.46
CA LEU A 15 1.88 25.00 -6.61
C LEU A 15 1.72 25.95 -7.79
N ILE A 16 0.47 26.32 -8.11
CA ILE A 16 0.14 27.32 -9.14
C ILE A 16 0.84 28.64 -8.84
N LYS A 17 0.73 29.15 -7.60
CA LYS A 17 1.33 30.40 -7.14
C LYS A 17 2.85 30.39 -7.25
N LYS A 18 3.50 29.32 -6.80
CA LYS A 18 4.97 29.14 -6.85
C LYS A 18 5.46 29.12 -8.28
N ARG A 19 4.80 28.35 -9.16
CA ARG A 19 5.19 28.25 -10.57
C ARG A 19 4.96 29.55 -11.33
N ARG A 20 3.81 30.21 -11.15
CA ARG A 20 3.53 31.51 -11.77
C ARG A 20 4.60 32.54 -11.41
N LYS A 21 4.98 32.62 -10.12
CA LYS A 21 6.07 33.50 -9.66
C LYS A 21 7.41 33.15 -10.32
N SER A 22 7.73 31.85 -10.47
CA SER A 22 8.96 31.42 -11.15
C SER A 22 9.04 31.85 -12.62
N LEU A 23 7.89 31.92 -13.30
CA LEU A 23 7.77 32.37 -14.68
C LEU A 23 7.61 33.89 -14.80
N LYS A 24 7.65 34.64 -13.68
CA LYS A 24 7.45 36.10 -13.62
C LYS A 24 6.14 36.58 -14.25
N ILE A 25 5.10 35.74 -14.24
CA ILE A 25 3.76 36.06 -14.75
C ILE A 25 2.94 36.70 -13.62
N THR A 26 2.23 37.79 -13.89
CA THR A 26 1.28 38.38 -12.93
C THR A 26 -0.06 37.64 -12.93
N GLN A 27 -0.81 37.69 -11.83
CA GLN A 27 -2.14 37.07 -11.78
C GLN A 27 -3.08 37.62 -12.87
N CYS A 28 -2.97 38.91 -13.20
CA CYS A 28 -3.73 39.56 -14.28
C CYS A 28 -3.36 39.02 -15.67
N GLN A 29 -2.07 38.78 -15.93
CA GLN A 29 -1.62 38.18 -17.18
C GLN A 29 -2.09 36.73 -17.32
N LEU A 30 -1.98 35.93 -16.26
CA LEU A 30 -2.47 34.55 -16.25
C LEU A 30 -3.99 34.51 -16.47
N ALA A 31 -4.75 35.36 -15.79
CA ALA A 31 -6.20 35.44 -15.94
C ALA A 31 -6.64 35.76 -17.38
N LYS A 32 -5.97 36.71 -18.03
CA LYS A 32 -6.21 37.06 -19.44
C LYS A 32 -5.95 35.89 -20.39
N GLN A 33 -4.89 35.12 -20.17
CA GLN A 33 -4.53 33.99 -21.02
C GLN A 33 -5.46 32.77 -20.82
N VAL A 34 -6.02 32.61 -19.63
CA VAL A 34 -6.95 31.53 -19.26
C VAL A 34 -8.41 31.90 -19.56
N ALA A 35 -8.69 33.14 -19.97
CA ALA A 35 -10.02 33.71 -20.15
C ALA A 35 -10.87 33.69 -18.86
N CYS A 36 -10.27 34.06 -17.73
CA CYS A 36 -10.95 34.25 -16.45
C CYS A 36 -10.60 35.61 -15.82
N THR A 37 -11.18 35.92 -14.65
CA THR A 37 -10.91 37.19 -13.95
C THR A 37 -9.73 37.02 -12.97
N GLN A 38 -9.00 38.11 -12.72
CA GLN A 38 -7.88 38.10 -11.77
C GLN A 38 -8.28 37.68 -10.33
N PRO A 39 -9.46 38.07 -9.81
CA PRO A 39 -9.95 37.56 -8.52
C PRO A 39 -10.08 36.03 -8.47
N VAL A 40 -10.52 35.38 -9.55
CA VAL A 40 -10.62 33.91 -9.64
C VAL A 40 -9.24 33.27 -9.46
N ILE A 41 -8.23 33.75 -10.17
CA ILE A 41 -6.83 33.27 -10.01
C ILE A 41 -6.32 33.51 -8.59
N CYS A 42 -6.62 34.66 -7.99
CA CYS A 42 -6.22 34.96 -6.62
C CYS A 42 -6.86 34.00 -5.61
N GLN A 43 -8.16 33.72 -5.76
CA GLN A 43 -8.90 32.80 -4.91
C GLN A 43 -8.39 31.36 -5.06
N ILE A 44 -8.11 30.91 -6.28
CA ILE A 44 -7.48 29.61 -6.57
C ILE A 44 -6.13 29.50 -5.86
N GLU A 45 -5.24 30.50 -6.04
CA GLU A 45 -3.88 30.49 -5.45
C GLU A 45 -3.87 30.46 -3.91
N ASN A 46 -4.96 30.90 -3.29
CA ASN A 46 -5.09 30.97 -1.84
C ASN A 46 -6.05 29.89 -1.28
N GLY A 47 -6.55 28.96 -2.11
CA GLY A 47 -7.47 27.90 -1.67
C GLY A 47 -8.83 28.40 -1.18
N SER A 48 -9.25 29.59 -1.60
CA SER A 48 -10.46 30.29 -1.13
C SER A 48 -11.55 30.39 -2.20
N TYR A 49 -11.40 29.64 -3.30
CA TYR A 49 -12.40 29.58 -4.35
C TYR A 49 -13.45 28.52 -4.00
N ASP A 50 -14.68 28.97 -3.71
CA ASP A 50 -15.78 28.14 -3.19
C ASP A 50 -16.80 27.72 -4.28
N HIS A 51 -16.66 28.23 -5.50
CA HIS A 51 -17.51 27.88 -6.63
C HIS A 51 -16.96 26.65 -7.39
N GLN A 52 -17.81 25.99 -8.18
CA GLN A 52 -17.34 24.96 -9.11
C GLN A 52 -16.47 25.61 -10.19
N ILE A 53 -15.17 25.26 -10.21
CA ILE A 53 -14.27 25.60 -11.31
C ILE A 53 -14.43 24.58 -12.43
N SER A 54 -14.56 25.08 -13.66
CA SER A 54 -14.51 24.23 -14.83
C SER A 54 -13.11 23.63 -15.01
N LEU A 55 -13.04 22.31 -15.21
CA LEU A 55 -11.80 21.59 -15.53
C LEU A 55 -11.05 22.22 -16.72
N TYR A 56 -11.76 22.87 -17.64
CA TYR A 56 -11.19 23.61 -18.76
C TYR A 56 -10.26 24.76 -18.29
N VAL A 57 -10.67 25.50 -17.26
CA VAL A 57 -9.90 26.61 -16.69
C VAL A 57 -8.61 26.08 -16.07
N ILE A 58 -8.67 24.96 -15.33
CA ILE A 58 -7.49 24.33 -14.71
C ILE A 58 -6.55 23.77 -15.77
N LYS A 59 -7.07 23.08 -16.80
CA LYS A 59 -6.26 22.60 -17.94
C LYS A 59 -5.48 23.72 -18.61
N ASN A 60 -6.12 24.88 -18.81
CA ASN A 60 -5.47 26.04 -19.40
C ASN A 60 -4.41 26.65 -18.48
N ILE A 61 -4.67 26.77 -17.18
CA ILE A 61 -3.66 27.21 -16.20
C ILE A 61 -2.44 26.28 -16.23
N CYS A 62 -2.68 24.96 -16.17
CA CYS A 62 -1.60 23.97 -16.19
C CYS A 62 -0.78 24.05 -17.49
N LYS A 63 -1.45 24.19 -18.64
CA LYS A 63 -0.80 24.36 -19.94
C LYS A 63 0.09 25.61 -20.00
N ILE A 64 -0.40 26.74 -19.51
CA ILE A 64 0.34 28.02 -19.52
C ILE A 64 1.53 27.98 -18.55
N LEU A 65 1.36 27.37 -17.39
CA LEU A 65 2.40 27.29 -16.35
C LEU A 65 3.34 26.09 -16.54
N LEU A 66 3.12 25.27 -17.58
CA LEU A 66 3.82 24.01 -17.83
C LEU A 66 3.82 23.12 -16.58
N LEU A 67 2.65 23.01 -15.97
CA LEU A 67 2.41 22.15 -14.82
C LEU A 67 1.70 20.89 -15.27
N ASP A 68 2.05 19.79 -14.61
CA ASP A 68 1.29 18.56 -14.69
C ASP A 68 -0.06 18.77 -14.00
N ILE A 69 -1.15 18.52 -14.72
CA ILE A 69 -2.51 18.70 -14.20
C ILE A 69 -2.78 17.77 -13.02
N ASP A 70 -2.15 16.61 -13.00
CA ASP A 70 -2.31 15.61 -11.95
C ASP A 70 -1.66 16.03 -10.63
N LYS A 71 -0.69 16.95 -10.68
CA LYS A 71 -0.07 17.57 -9.49
C LYS A 71 -0.82 18.81 -9.03
N VAL A 72 -1.66 19.39 -9.89
CA VAL A 72 -2.40 20.62 -9.62
C VAL A 72 -3.80 20.32 -9.07
N ILE A 73 -4.42 19.25 -9.53
CA ILE A 73 -5.66 18.75 -8.95
C ILE A 73 -5.26 17.79 -7.82
N GLU A 74 -5.49 18.20 -6.57
CA GLU A 74 -5.51 17.28 -5.43
C GLU A 74 -6.76 16.43 -5.59
N ASN A 75 -6.67 15.42 -6.47
CA ASN A 75 -7.75 14.47 -6.61
C ASN A 75 -7.68 13.60 -5.36
N GLU A 76 -8.56 13.83 -4.39
CA GLU A 76 -8.65 13.04 -3.16
C GLU A 76 -8.63 11.53 -3.47
N LYS A 77 -9.17 11.14 -4.63
CA LYS A 77 -9.14 9.78 -5.16
C LYS A 77 -7.76 9.27 -5.57
N LYS A 78 -6.92 10.11 -6.19
CA LYS A 78 -5.51 9.76 -6.48
C LYS A 78 -4.68 9.68 -5.20
N VAL A 79 -5.02 10.51 -4.22
CA VAL A 79 -4.40 10.45 -2.89
C VAL A 79 -4.82 9.17 -2.19
N ALA A 80 -6.10 8.80 -2.20
CA ALA A 80 -6.60 7.53 -1.65
C ALA A 80 -5.91 6.32 -2.31
N SER A 81 -5.89 6.28 -3.64
CA SER A 81 -5.17 5.25 -4.41
C SER A 81 -3.70 5.13 -4.00
N TYR A 82 -2.98 6.25 -3.94
CA TYR A 82 -1.57 6.27 -3.54
C TYR A 82 -1.37 5.84 -2.07
N GLU A 83 -2.20 6.36 -1.16
CA GLU A 83 -2.11 6.07 0.27
C GLU A 83 -2.43 4.60 0.57
N ILE A 84 -3.34 3.97 -0.17
CA ILE A 84 -3.66 2.56 0.00
C ILE A 84 -2.57 1.67 -0.62
N ASN A 85 -2.16 1.94 -1.85
CA ASN A 85 -1.14 1.15 -2.54
C ASN A 85 0.27 1.30 -1.95
N SER A 86 0.49 2.29 -1.09
CA SER A 86 1.75 2.47 -0.37
C SER A 86 1.79 1.75 0.98
N ILE A 87 0.69 1.15 1.45
CA ILE A 87 0.67 0.37 2.70
C ILE A 87 1.39 -0.95 2.46
N PRO A 88 2.55 -1.22 3.09
CA PRO A 88 3.19 -2.52 2.98
C PRO A 88 2.30 -3.59 3.62
N PHE A 89 2.15 -4.74 2.97
CA PHE A 89 1.31 -5.84 3.45
C PHE A 89 1.58 -6.20 4.93
N CYS A 90 2.86 -6.34 5.27
CA CYS A 90 3.32 -6.67 6.62
C CYS A 90 2.90 -5.63 7.68
N ALA A 91 2.70 -4.37 7.31
CA ALA A 91 2.29 -3.33 8.26
C ALA A 91 0.87 -3.62 8.79
N ALA A 92 -0.02 -4.12 7.94
CA ALA A 92 -1.37 -4.54 8.33
C ALA A 92 -1.35 -5.67 9.38
N LEU A 93 -0.32 -6.52 9.35
CA LEU A 93 -0.15 -7.59 10.33
C LEU A 93 0.44 -7.10 11.67
N CYS A 94 1.26 -6.05 11.66
CA CYS A 94 2.00 -5.61 12.86
C CYS A 94 1.37 -4.44 13.61
N ILE A 95 0.72 -3.52 12.91
CA ILE A 95 0.09 -2.30 13.45
C ILE A 95 -1.37 -2.19 12.95
N PRO A 96 -2.22 -3.19 13.26
CA PRO A 96 -3.53 -3.34 12.63
C PRO A 96 -4.50 -2.19 12.94
N ASP A 97 -4.36 -1.52 14.10
CA ASP A 97 -5.25 -0.43 14.49
C ASP A 97 -4.94 0.86 13.73
N GLU A 98 -3.67 1.19 13.54
CA GLU A 98 -3.23 2.33 12.73
C GLU A 98 -3.57 2.13 11.25
N ILE A 99 -3.43 0.91 10.74
CA ILE A 99 -3.79 0.58 9.37
C ILE A 99 -5.31 0.61 9.17
N GLN A 100 -6.11 0.07 10.11
CA GLN A 100 -7.56 0.17 10.03
C GLN A 100 -8.03 1.62 9.92
N ALA A 101 -7.51 2.51 10.78
CA ALA A 101 -7.89 3.92 10.75
C ALA A 101 -7.57 4.61 9.41
N LYS A 102 -6.52 4.14 8.70
CA LYS A 102 -6.21 4.59 7.34
C LYS A 102 -7.17 4.02 6.30
N LEU A 103 -7.52 2.74 6.40
CA LEU A 103 -8.48 2.09 5.50
C LEU A 103 -9.84 2.80 5.59
N ASP A 104 -10.37 2.97 6.81
CA ASP A 104 -11.65 3.62 7.06
C ASP A 104 -11.71 5.06 6.52
N LYS A 105 -10.56 5.74 6.47
CA LYS A 105 -10.46 7.11 5.94
C LYS A 105 -10.64 7.17 4.41
N TYR A 106 -10.17 6.17 3.68
CA TYR A 106 -10.06 6.21 2.22
C TYR A 106 -11.01 5.24 1.50
N GLU A 107 -11.75 4.38 2.23
CA GLU A 107 -12.67 3.38 1.68
C GLU A 107 -13.64 3.98 0.64
N ASP A 108 -14.30 5.09 0.98
CA ASP A 108 -15.30 5.75 0.13
C ASP A 108 -14.69 6.47 -1.10
N ASP A 109 -13.37 6.64 -1.13
CA ASP A 109 -12.66 7.43 -2.15
C ASP A 109 -11.98 6.56 -3.22
N LEU A 110 -12.00 5.22 -3.08
CA LEU A 110 -11.47 4.27 -4.04
C LEU A 110 -12.47 3.99 -5.18
N GLU A 111 -12.01 4.16 -6.43
CA GLU A 111 -12.82 3.86 -7.62
C GLU A 111 -12.17 2.83 -8.54
N ASP A 112 -10.84 2.70 -8.51
CA ASP A 112 -10.13 1.75 -9.34
C ASP A 112 -10.27 0.33 -8.81
N LYS A 113 -10.52 -0.63 -9.70
CA LYS A 113 -10.77 -2.02 -9.31
C LYS A 113 -9.54 -2.69 -8.70
N GLU A 114 -8.33 -2.37 -9.18
CA GLU A 114 -7.11 -2.95 -8.64
C GLU A 114 -6.79 -2.35 -7.27
N ASP A 115 -7.04 -1.05 -7.09
CA ASP A 115 -6.90 -0.41 -5.77
C ASP A 115 -7.89 -0.99 -4.75
N ILE A 116 -9.13 -1.26 -5.17
CA ILE A 116 -10.14 -1.91 -4.33
C ILE A 116 -9.70 -3.33 -3.96
N LYS A 117 -9.15 -4.11 -4.91
CA LYS A 117 -8.62 -5.45 -4.59
C LYS A 117 -7.47 -5.35 -3.59
N TYR A 118 -6.54 -4.43 -3.78
CA TYR A 118 -5.43 -4.26 -2.86
C TYR A 118 -5.89 -3.82 -1.47
N PHE A 119 -6.83 -2.87 -1.40
CA PHE A 119 -7.52 -2.49 -0.17
C PHE A 119 -8.07 -3.71 0.56
N GLN A 120 -8.78 -4.60 -0.14
CA GLN A 120 -9.38 -5.81 0.45
C GLN A 120 -8.31 -6.79 0.96
N ILE A 121 -7.17 -6.91 0.29
CA ILE A 121 -6.04 -7.72 0.76
C ILE A 121 -5.49 -7.15 2.07
N ILE A 122 -5.29 -5.83 2.15
CA ILE A 122 -4.78 -5.16 3.34
C ILE A 122 -5.81 -5.23 4.49
N HIS A 123 -7.10 -5.05 4.19
CA HIS A 123 -8.17 -5.16 5.16
C HIS A 123 -8.26 -6.57 5.75
N ALA A 124 -8.21 -7.61 4.92
CA ALA A 124 -8.16 -8.99 5.40
C ALA A 124 -6.93 -9.26 6.30
N ALA A 125 -5.75 -8.72 5.94
CA ALA A 125 -4.57 -8.82 6.78
C ALA A 125 -4.76 -8.17 8.17
N VAL A 126 -5.45 -7.03 8.23
CA VAL A 126 -5.84 -6.40 9.51
C VAL A 126 -6.76 -7.33 10.32
N GLN A 127 -7.77 -7.95 9.68
CA GLN A 127 -8.68 -8.89 10.36
C GLN A 127 -7.95 -10.13 10.88
N LEU A 128 -7.04 -10.70 10.07
CA LEU A 128 -6.17 -11.81 10.47
C LEU A 128 -5.33 -11.44 11.71
N SER A 129 -4.72 -10.25 11.73
CA SER A 129 -3.94 -9.75 12.88
C SER A 129 -4.80 -9.58 14.15
N LYS A 130 -6.04 -9.11 13.97
CA LYS A 130 -7.05 -8.99 15.04
C LYS A 130 -7.67 -10.31 15.45
N GLN A 131 -7.25 -11.43 14.84
CA GLN A 131 -7.77 -12.78 15.07
C GLN A 131 -9.25 -12.96 14.68
N ASP A 132 -9.79 -12.09 13.83
CA ASP A 132 -11.09 -12.27 13.19
C ASP A 132 -10.93 -13.10 11.91
N TYR A 133 -10.58 -14.38 12.09
CA TYR A 133 -10.27 -15.30 10.99
C TYR A 133 -11.46 -15.52 10.06
N SER A 134 -12.70 -15.45 10.57
CA SER A 134 -13.89 -15.63 9.74
C SER A 134 -14.06 -14.46 8.78
N ALA A 135 -13.91 -13.23 9.25
CA ALA A 135 -13.99 -12.04 8.40
C ALA A 135 -12.87 -12.02 7.35
N SER A 136 -11.64 -12.36 7.76
CA SER A 136 -10.50 -12.47 6.85
C SER A 136 -10.76 -13.49 5.72
N VAL A 137 -11.20 -14.70 6.08
CA VAL A 137 -11.51 -15.76 5.08
C VAL A 137 -12.62 -15.33 4.12
N ASP A 138 -13.71 -14.75 4.62
CA ASP A 138 -14.84 -14.34 3.78
C ASP A 138 -14.42 -13.32 2.70
N GLU A 139 -13.49 -12.43 3.03
CA GLU A 139 -12.94 -11.45 2.10
C GLU A 139 -11.93 -12.08 1.13
N LEU A 140 -10.98 -12.85 1.65
CA LEU A 140 -9.93 -13.49 0.84
C LEU A 140 -10.49 -14.53 -0.12
N GLN A 141 -11.55 -15.25 0.24
CA GLN A 141 -12.17 -16.20 -0.69
C GLN A 141 -12.80 -15.49 -1.88
N ARG A 142 -13.44 -14.33 -1.69
CA ARG A 142 -14.01 -13.54 -2.79
C ARG A 142 -12.91 -13.09 -3.74
N LEU A 143 -11.80 -12.57 -3.19
CA LEU A 143 -10.63 -12.19 -3.98
C LEU A 143 -10.01 -13.40 -4.71
N ASN A 144 -9.90 -14.55 -4.05
CA ASN A 144 -9.30 -15.74 -4.65
C ASN A 144 -10.09 -16.24 -5.87
N TYR A 145 -11.40 -15.98 -5.95
CA TYR A 145 -12.18 -16.22 -7.18
C TYR A 145 -11.79 -15.27 -8.31
N ASP A 146 -11.48 -14.02 -8.01
CA ASP A 146 -11.05 -13.04 -9.02
C ASP A 146 -9.64 -13.34 -9.55
N PHE A 147 -8.78 -13.97 -8.74
CA PHE A 147 -7.43 -14.46 -9.11
C PHE A 147 -7.41 -15.95 -9.52
N TYR A 148 -8.57 -16.53 -9.87
CA TYR A 148 -8.69 -17.98 -10.12
C TYR A 148 -7.94 -18.47 -11.37
N ASP A 149 -7.42 -17.58 -12.23
CA ASP A 149 -6.58 -18.04 -13.34
C ASP A 149 -5.37 -18.81 -12.80
N LYS A 150 -5.38 -20.13 -13.03
CA LYS A 150 -4.38 -21.06 -12.51
C LYS A 150 -2.97 -20.74 -13.01
N ASN A 151 -2.85 -20.04 -14.13
CA ASN A 151 -1.57 -19.68 -14.73
C ASN A 151 -1.09 -18.28 -14.31
N GLU A 152 -1.92 -17.51 -13.62
CA GLU A 152 -1.53 -16.20 -13.12
C GLU A 152 -0.58 -16.38 -11.92
N ILE A 153 0.64 -15.85 -12.09
CA ILE A 153 1.67 -15.74 -11.07
C ILE A 153 1.72 -14.27 -10.66
N SER A 154 1.22 -13.95 -9.46
CA SER A 154 1.24 -12.60 -8.90
C SER A 154 1.52 -12.62 -7.40
N MET A 155 2.18 -11.56 -6.90
CA MET A 155 2.45 -11.39 -5.46
C MET A 155 1.14 -11.37 -4.65
N GLN A 156 0.12 -10.69 -5.17
CA GLN A 156 -1.20 -10.60 -4.53
C GLN A 156 -1.81 -11.99 -4.33
N LYS A 157 -1.76 -12.86 -5.33
CA LYS A 157 -2.27 -14.23 -5.24
C LYS A 157 -1.50 -15.06 -4.22
N MET A 158 -0.16 -14.97 -4.20
CA MET A 158 0.68 -15.62 -3.18
C MET A 158 0.29 -15.16 -1.77
N VAL A 159 0.09 -13.86 -1.57
CA VAL A 159 -0.32 -13.27 -0.29
C VAL A 159 -1.71 -13.75 0.14
N ILE A 160 -2.68 -13.74 -0.77
CA ILE A 160 -4.05 -14.23 -0.52
C ILE A 160 -4.02 -15.70 -0.08
N MET A 161 -3.33 -16.57 -0.82
CA MET A 161 -3.25 -18.00 -0.50
C MET A 161 -2.52 -18.24 0.81
N GLY A 162 -1.44 -17.51 1.07
CA GLY A 162 -0.70 -17.64 2.32
C GLY A 162 -1.51 -17.22 3.54
N MET A 163 -2.28 -16.13 3.44
CA MET A 163 -3.20 -15.73 4.52
C MET A 163 -4.34 -16.72 4.71
N LEU A 164 -4.95 -17.22 3.64
CA LEU A 164 -5.97 -18.27 3.72
C LEU A 164 -5.43 -19.51 4.43
N ALA A 165 -4.19 -19.92 4.16
CA ALA A 165 -3.54 -21.01 4.89
C ALA A 165 -3.48 -20.73 6.40
N ILE A 166 -3.09 -19.52 6.80
CA ILE A 166 -2.99 -19.11 8.21
C ILE A 166 -4.37 -19.10 8.87
N ASP A 167 -5.35 -18.43 8.27
CA ASP A 167 -6.71 -18.37 8.80
C ASP A 167 -7.32 -19.77 8.96
N TYR A 168 -7.22 -20.61 7.91
CA TYR A 168 -7.76 -21.97 7.97
C TYR A 168 -7.06 -22.82 9.01
N PHE A 169 -5.76 -22.63 9.21
CA PHE A 169 -5.02 -23.32 10.26
C PHE A 169 -5.49 -22.87 11.65
N ALA A 170 -5.62 -21.57 11.88
CA ALA A 170 -6.11 -21.00 13.14
C ALA A 170 -7.56 -21.45 13.47
N MET A 171 -8.38 -21.65 12.44
CA MET A 171 -9.74 -22.21 12.54
C MET A 171 -9.77 -23.75 12.68
N ASN A 172 -8.62 -24.43 12.82
CA ASN A 172 -8.48 -25.89 12.89
C ASN A 172 -8.97 -26.65 11.63
N LYS A 173 -9.04 -25.99 10.47
CA LYS A 173 -9.40 -26.58 9.17
C LYS A 173 -8.15 -27.06 8.43
N PHE A 174 -7.42 -27.98 9.06
CA PHE A 174 -6.06 -28.37 8.63
C PHE A 174 -5.92 -28.87 7.20
N THR A 175 -6.92 -29.61 6.68
CA THR A 175 -6.89 -30.11 5.30
C THR A 175 -6.89 -28.98 4.28
N ILE A 176 -7.68 -27.93 4.53
CA ILE A 176 -7.77 -26.77 3.64
C ILE A 176 -6.53 -25.90 3.80
N ALA A 177 -6.07 -25.70 5.04
CA ALA A 177 -4.82 -24.99 5.31
C ALA A 177 -3.64 -25.63 4.58
N TYR A 178 -3.51 -26.96 4.63
CA TYR A 178 -2.50 -27.72 3.91
C TYR A 178 -2.50 -27.43 2.41
N GLN A 179 -3.68 -27.43 1.77
CA GLN A 179 -3.81 -27.14 0.34
C GLN A 179 -3.26 -25.76 0.00
N TYR A 180 -3.64 -24.74 0.77
CA TYR A 180 -3.17 -23.38 0.56
C TYR A 180 -1.68 -23.19 0.88
N VAL A 181 -1.12 -23.88 1.87
CA VAL A 181 0.33 -23.87 2.14
C VAL A 181 1.10 -24.38 0.92
N VAL A 182 0.72 -25.55 0.41
CA VAL A 182 1.38 -26.15 -0.74
C VAL A 182 1.25 -25.26 -1.97
N GLU A 183 0.06 -24.72 -2.23
CA GLU A 183 -0.18 -23.84 -3.38
C GLU A 183 0.63 -22.52 -3.27
N THR A 184 0.69 -21.93 -2.09
CA THR A 184 1.50 -20.73 -1.83
C THR A 184 2.98 -20.99 -2.13
N ILE A 185 3.52 -22.10 -1.64
CA ILE A 185 4.93 -22.47 -1.84
C ILE A 185 5.23 -22.74 -3.31
N GLU A 186 4.35 -23.43 -4.03
CA GLU A 186 4.52 -23.68 -5.46
C GLU A 186 4.44 -22.39 -6.29
N LEU A 187 3.61 -21.41 -5.88
CA LEU A 187 3.63 -20.07 -6.48
C LEU A 187 4.94 -19.35 -6.20
N THR A 188 5.41 -19.33 -4.95
CA THR A 188 6.69 -18.69 -4.57
C THR A 188 7.86 -19.26 -5.37
N LYS A 189 7.90 -20.56 -5.64
CA LYS A 189 8.95 -21.21 -6.46
C LYS A 189 8.94 -20.77 -7.93
N GLN A 190 7.80 -20.34 -8.46
CA GLN A 190 7.66 -19.89 -9.85
C GLN A 190 7.95 -18.40 -10.03
N MET A 191 8.00 -17.63 -8.95
CA MET A 191 8.24 -16.19 -8.96
C MET A 191 9.72 -15.85 -9.09
N SER A 192 10.01 -14.60 -9.48
CA SER A 192 11.39 -14.13 -9.56
C SER A 192 11.98 -14.02 -8.15
N ARG A 193 13.30 -14.23 -8.03
CA ARG A 193 14.00 -14.06 -6.74
C ARG A 193 13.82 -12.66 -6.16
N LEU A 194 13.78 -11.65 -7.03
CA LEU A 194 13.64 -10.26 -6.58
C LEU A 194 12.31 -10.00 -5.89
N ASP A 195 11.24 -10.67 -6.34
CA ASP A 195 9.89 -10.51 -5.78
C ASP A 195 9.75 -11.28 -4.45
N ILE A 196 10.26 -12.51 -4.39
CA ILE A 196 10.07 -13.36 -3.20
C ILE A 196 11.02 -13.03 -2.04
N GLU A 197 12.17 -12.40 -2.33
CA GLU A 197 13.14 -11.93 -1.34
C GLU A 197 12.80 -10.49 -0.86
N ASP A 198 11.55 -10.06 -1.01
CA ASP A 198 11.03 -8.82 -0.43
C ASP A 198 10.75 -9.02 1.08
N MET A 199 11.19 -8.05 1.88
CA MET A 199 11.01 -8.04 3.33
C MET A 199 9.56 -8.15 3.75
N GLN A 200 8.62 -7.61 2.96
CA GLN A 200 7.21 -7.57 3.34
C GLN A 200 6.57 -8.96 3.50
N PHE A 201 7.18 -10.00 2.93
CA PHE A 201 6.68 -11.37 3.04
C PHE A 201 7.29 -12.16 4.20
N LEU A 202 8.22 -11.59 4.97
CA LEU A 202 8.92 -12.31 6.04
C LEU A 202 7.97 -12.83 7.12
N ILE A 203 6.93 -12.06 7.47
CA ILE A 203 5.90 -12.49 8.43
C ILE A 203 5.11 -13.65 7.85
N LEU A 204 4.69 -13.54 6.59
CA LEU A 204 3.94 -14.59 5.89
C LEU A 204 4.71 -15.92 5.88
N TYR A 205 5.98 -15.90 5.47
CA TYR A 205 6.80 -17.11 5.39
C TYR A 205 7.04 -17.74 6.76
N ARG A 206 7.20 -16.94 7.82
CA ARG A 206 7.37 -17.44 9.19
C ARG A 206 6.11 -18.15 9.69
N GLU A 207 4.94 -17.56 9.49
CA GLU A 207 3.67 -18.18 9.88
C GLU A 207 3.43 -19.47 9.09
N LEU A 208 3.72 -19.47 7.79
CA LEU A 208 3.65 -20.69 6.96
C LEU A 208 4.66 -21.75 7.40
N ASP A 209 5.86 -21.37 7.86
CA ASP A 209 6.87 -22.31 8.39
C ASP A 209 6.40 -22.96 9.69
N ALA A 210 5.74 -22.21 10.57
CA ALA A 210 5.14 -22.74 11.80
C ALA A 210 4.04 -23.77 11.47
N ILE A 211 3.21 -23.48 10.46
CA ILE A 211 2.20 -24.41 9.96
C ILE A 211 2.86 -25.65 9.37
N CYS A 212 3.87 -25.49 8.50
CA CYS A 212 4.62 -26.61 7.91
C CYS A 212 5.23 -27.50 8.98
N THR A 213 5.82 -26.91 10.02
CA THR A 213 6.39 -27.65 11.14
C THR A 213 5.33 -28.44 11.89
N THR A 214 4.14 -27.86 12.10
CA THR A 214 3.03 -28.54 12.78
C THR A 214 2.42 -29.67 11.93
N LEU A 215 2.42 -29.51 10.61
CA LEU A 215 1.90 -30.49 9.65
C LEU A 215 2.97 -31.51 9.17
N ASP A 216 4.17 -31.49 9.76
CA ASP A 216 5.32 -32.35 9.40
C ASP A 216 5.80 -32.21 7.93
N LEU A 217 5.66 -31.03 7.35
CA LEU A 217 6.09 -30.69 5.98
C LEU A 217 7.55 -30.20 5.95
N LYS A 218 8.50 -31.12 6.18
CA LYS A 218 9.91 -30.78 6.38
C LYS A 218 10.57 -30.08 5.19
N SER A 219 10.29 -30.52 3.96
CA SER A 219 10.85 -29.91 2.74
C SER A 219 10.38 -28.48 2.56
N ASP A 220 9.09 -28.26 2.78
CA ASP A 220 8.41 -26.99 2.61
C ASP A 220 8.84 -25.98 3.69
N SER A 221 8.92 -26.43 4.95
CA SER A 221 9.53 -25.67 6.05
C SER A 221 10.98 -25.26 5.73
N SER A 222 11.78 -26.18 5.17
CA SER A 222 13.18 -25.88 4.85
C SER A 222 13.30 -24.81 3.75
N TYR A 223 12.44 -24.87 2.74
CA TYR A 223 12.35 -23.87 1.69
C TYR A 223 11.94 -22.50 2.23
N LEU A 224 10.87 -22.44 3.05
CA LEU A 224 10.40 -21.20 3.68
C LEU A 224 11.47 -20.55 4.56
N LYS A 225 12.25 -21.35 5.31
CA LYS A 225 13.40 -20.86 6.09
C LYS A 225 14.49 -20.27 5.20
N GLU A 226 14.82 -20.94 4.10
CA GLU A 226 15.84 -20.46 3.16
C GLU A 226 15.45 -19.08 2.58
N ILE A 227 14.24 -18.94 2.06
CA ILE A 227 13.78 -17.67 1.47
C ILE A 227 13.64 -16.57 2.52
N SER A 228 13.19 -16.91 3.74
CA SER A 228 13.08 -15.94 4.85
C SER A 228 14.44 -15.37 5.23
N CYS A 229 15.47 -16.23 5.33
CA CYS A 229 16.84 -15.80 5.60
C CYS A 229 17.39 -14.88 4.51
N ARG A 230 17.06 -15.14 3.24
CA ARG A 230 17.50 -14.30 2.11
C ARG A 230 16.81 -12.94 2.08
N ALA A 231 15.48 -12.94 2.23
CA ALA A 231 14.69 -11.71 2.34
C ALA A 231 15.22 -10.82 3.47
N PHE A 232 15.52 -11.43 4.63
CA PHE A 232 16.12 -10.73 5.76
C PHE A 232 17.49 -10.14 5.44
N TYR A 233 18.41 -10.93 4.87
CA TYR A 233 19.75 -10.45 4.53
C TYR A 233 19.71 -9.27 3.56
N ARG A 234 18.89 -9.37 2.51
CA ARG A 234 18.71 -8.29 1.52
C ARG A 234 18.19 -7.00 2.17
N SER A 235 17.30 -7.15 3.16
CA SER A 235 16.72 -6.04 3.90
C SER A 235 17.76 -5.33 4.77
N ILE A 236 18.59 -6.09 5.50
CA ILE A 236 19.70 -5.54 6.29
C ILE A 236 20.64 -4.72 5.41
N VAL A 237 21.09 -5.29 4.29
CA VAL A 237 21.98 -4.58 3.34
C VAL A 237 21.32 -3.30 2.84
N GLY A 238 20.01 -3.33 2.55
CA GLY A 238 19.25 -2.14 2.18
C GLY A 238 19.22 -1.07 3.27
N ILE A 239 18.96 -1.44 4.51
CA ILE A 239 18.90 -0.52 5.66
C ILE A 239 20.28 0.08 5.96
N GLU A 240 21.35 -0.73 5.96
CA GLU A 240 22.72 -0.26 6.16
C GLU A 240 23.16 0.73 5.07
N SER A 241 22.76 0.48 3.81
CA SER A 241 23.07 1.38 2.69
C SER A 241 22.44 2.77 2.84
N LYS A 242 21.35 2.87 3.63
CA LYS A 242 20.66 4.13 3.95
C LYS A 242 21.23 4.83 5.20
N GLY A 243 22.32 4.30 5.79
CA GLY A 243 22.99 4.89 6.95
C GLY A 243 22.23 4.72 8.27
N ILE A 244 21.28 3.80 8.32
CA ILE A 244 20.55 3.45 9.55
C ILE A 244 21.36 2.38 10.29
N ASP A 245 21.78 2.70 11.52
CA ASP A 245 22.58 1.80 12.35
C ASP A 245 21.69 0.70 12.96
N ILE A 246 21.93 -0.56 12.56
CA ILE A 246 21.14 -1.71 13.02
C ILE A 246 21.78 -2.26 14.29
N LYS A 247 21.00 -2.30 15.38
CA LYS A 247 21.42 -2.94 16.63
C LYS A 247 21.30 -4.47 16.50
N PHE A 248 22.34 -5.10 15.95
CA PHE A 248 22.39 -6.56 15.73
C PHE A 248 22.13 -7.39 16.98
N ASP A 249 22.48 -6.88 18.16
CA ASP A 249 22.21 -7.54 19.46
C ASP A 249 20.72 -7.79 19.71
N LYS A 250 19.81 -7.02 19.08
CA LYS A 250 18.36 -7.25 19.14
C LYS A 250 17.89 -8.35 18.19
N LEU A 251 18.65 -8.66 17.15
CA LEU A 251 18.28 -9.62 16.10
C LEU A 251 18.59 -11.08 16.47
N GLU A 252 19.44 -11.32 17.47
CA GLU A 252 19.83 -12.67 17.93
C GLU A 252 18.72 -13.41 18.72
N GLN A 253 17.62 -12.74 19.07
CA GLN A 253 16.52 -13.39 19.79
C GLN A 253 15.58 -14.15 18.83
N PRO A 254 14.91 -15.23 19.27
CA PRO A 254 13.96 -15.99 18.44
C PRO A 254 12.83 -15.13 17.83
N ASN A 255 12.49 -14.01 18.48
CA ASN A 255 11.54 -13.00 17.99
C ASN A 255 12.22 -11.64 17.70
N GLY A 256 13.54 -11.57 17.79
CA GLY A 256 14.32 -10.33 17.76
C GLY A 256 14.11 -9.53 16.48
N VAL A 257 14.03 -10.24 15.34
CA VAL A 257 13.72 -9.67 14.03
C VAL A 257 12.31 -9.06 13.98
N PHE A 258 11.31 -9.74 14.56
CA PHE A 258 9.92 -9.28 14.57
C PHE A 258 9.72 -8.08 15.51
N GLU A 259 10.28 -8.14 16.71
CA GLU A 259 10.24 -7.02 17.65
C GLU A 259 11.05 -5.83 17.14
N TYR A 260 12.20 -6.07 16.50
CA TYR A 260 12.95 -5.03 15.81
C TYR A 260 12.11 -4.41 14.70
N TRP A 261 11.36 -5.20 13.93
CA TRP A 261 10.54 -4.68 12.83
C TRP A 261 9.31 -3.92 13.31
N LYS A 262 8.60 -4.44 14.32
CA LYS A 262 7.51 -3.74 15.00
C LYS A 262 8.01 -2.42 15.57
N GLN A 263 9.17 -2.43 16.21
CA GLN A 263 9.84 -1.23 16.70
C GLN A 263 10.22 -0.31 15.53
N PHE A 264 10.86 -0.82 14.48
CA PHE A 264 11.30 -0.06 13.32
C PHE A 264 10.15 0.63 12.61
N LEU A 265 9.04 -0.08 12.36
CA LEU A 265 7.82 0.51 11.81
C LEU A 265 7.22 1.55 12.74
N SER A 266 7.18 1.29 14.05
CA SER A 266 6.62 2.23 15.03
C SER A 266 7.47 3.50 15.16
N GLU A 267 8.80 3.38 15.03
CA GLU A 267 9.76 4.47 15.20
C GLU A 267 9.97 5.27 13.92
N ASN A 268 9.93 4.61 12.76
CA ASN A 268 10.20 5.22 11.46
C ASN A 268 8.95 5.44 10.62
N ASN A 269 7.76 5.14 11.17
CA ASN A 269 6.44 5.35 10.59
C ASN A 269 6.48 5.40 9.06
N PRO A 270 6.51 4.28 8.32
CA PRO A 270 6.62 4.29 6.86
C PRO A 270 5.48 5.04 6.16
N LEU A 271 4.46 5.46 6.93
CA LEU A 271 3.35 6.32 6.53
C LEU A 271 3.71 7.82 6.55
N SER A 272 4.88 8.22 7.03
CA SER A 272 5.40 9.58 6.90
C SER A 272 6.18 9.71 5.58
N VAL A 273 5.42 9.93 4.50
CA VAL A 273 5.76 10.74 3.33
C VAL A 273 7.23 10.68 2.83
N ASN A 274 7.42 10.06 1.65
CA ASN A 274 8.55 10.21 0.70
C ASN A 274 9.70 9.18 0.64
N ASP A 275 9.70 8.09 1.39
CA ASP A 275 10.80 7.12 1.21
C ASP A 275 10.42 6.05 0.19
N ASP A 276 10.97 6.16 -1.02
CA ASP A 276 11.03 5.06 -1.99
C ASP A 276 11.70 3.84 -1.31
N TRP A 277 10.87 2.85 -0.99
CA TRP A 277 11.30 1.53 -0.50
C TRP A 277 11.64 0.57 -1.65
N THR A 278 11.46 1.01 -2.90
CA THR A 278 11.93 0.30 -4.09
C THR A 278 13.36 0.73 -4.40
N VAL A 279 14.33 -0.14 -4.10
CA VAL A 279 15.69 -0.02 -4.63
C VAL A 279 15.70 -0.57 -6.06
N GLU A 280 16.13 0.25 -7.03
CA GLU A 280 16.55 -0.18 -8.38
C GLU A 280 17.66 -1.24 -8.33
#